data_AF-A0A3D4NYS2-F1
#
_entry.id   AF-A0A3D4NYS2-F1
#
_cell.length_a   1.000
_cell.length_b   1.000
_cell.length_c   1.000
_cell.angle_alpha   90.00
_cell.angle_beta   90.00
_cell.angle_gamma   90.00
#
_symmetry.space_group_name_H-M   'P 1'
#
loop_
_entity.id
_entity.type
_entity.pdbx_description
1 polymer ?
#
loop_
_entity_poly.entity_id
_entity_poly.type
_entity_poly.pdbx_seq_one_letter_code
_entity_poly.pdbx_strand_id
1 'polypeptide(L)' 'MPKVIGIDLGTTNSVVAIMEAGDPVVIPN' A
#
# COMPACT_ATOMS: atom_id res chain seq x y z
N MET A 1 16.48 -2.26 2.30
CA MET A 1 16.17 -1.31 1.21
C MET A 1 14.89 -0.59 1.56
N PRO A 2 14.84 0.75 1.50
CA PRO A 2 13.59 1.49 1.64
C PRO A 2 12.61 1.04 0.54
N LYS A 3 11.40 0.62 0.92
CA LYS A 3 10.31 0.33 -0.03
C LYS A 3 9.37 1.54 -0.08
N VAL A 4 8.85 1.85 -1.26
CA VAL A 4 7.78 2.86 -1.41
C VAL A 4 6.46 2.24 -0.98
N ILE A 5 5.69 2.97 -0.18
CA ILE A 5 4.36 2.56 0.30
C ILE A 5 3.34 3.56 -0.20
N GLY A 6 2.26 3.06 -0.81
CA GLY A 6 1.05 3.82 -1.08
C GLY A 6 0.08 3.68 0.09
N ILE A 7 -0.48 4.80 0.55
CA ILE A 7 -1.48 4.82 1.61
C ILE A 7 -2.69 5.61 1.11
N ASP A 8 -3.85 4.96 1.09
CA ASP A 8 -5.13 5.62 0.90
C ASP A 8 -5.86 5.72 2.24
N LEU A 9 -6.15 6.96 2.67
CA LEU A 9 -6.65 7.27 3.99
C LEU A 9 -8.17 7.45 3.96
N GLY A 10 -8.88 6.50 4.55
CA GLY A 10 -10.29 6.64 4.88
C GLY A 10 -10.51 6.84 6.39
N THR A 11 -11.68 7.33 6.76
CA THR A 11 -12.05 7.55 8.17
C THR A 11 -12.36 6.25 8.92
N THR A 12 -12.84 5.23 8.21
CA THR A 12 -13.20 3.92 8.77
C THR A 12 -12.13 2.88 8.50
N ASN A 13 -11.64 2.81 7.25
CA ASN A 13 -10.60 1.88 6.83
C ASN A 13 -9.57 2.64 6.00
N SER A 14 -8.33 2.19 6.08
CA SER A 14 -7.25 2.63 5.19
C SER A 14 -6.77 1.45 4.36
N VAL A 15 -6.25 1.73 3.16
CA VAL A 15 -5.66 0.72 2.28
C VAL A 15 -4.15 0.97 2.21
N VAL A 16 -3.37 -0.11 2.28
CA VAL A 16 -1.90 -0.05 2.16
C VAL A 16 -1.47 -0.94 1.00
N ALA A 17 -0.55 -0.43 0.17
CA ALA A 17 0.08 -1.19 -0.90
C ALA A 17 1.59 -0.94 -0.96
N ILE A 18 2.34 -1.95 -1.42
CA ILE A 18 3.75 -1.82 -1.78
C ILE A 18 3.89 -1.83 -3.29
N MET A 19 4.92 -1.14 -3.80
CA MET A 19 5.33 -1.31 -5.20
C MET A 19 6.23 -2.54 -5.29
N GLU A 20 5.80 -3.57 -6.02
CA GLU A 20 6.56 -4.79 -6.28
C GLU A 20 6.64 -5.03 -7.79
N ALA A 21 7.85 -5.16 -8.31
CA ALA A 21 8.12 -5.32 -9.76
C ALA A 21 7.48 -4.27 -10.69
N GLY A 22 7.12 -3.10 -10.16
CA GLY A 22 6.46 -2.02 -10.92
C GLY A 22 4.94 -1.97 -10.73
N ASP A 23 4.35 -2.98 -10.11
CA ASP A 23 2.91 -3.07 -9.84
C ASP A 23 2.58 -2.80 -8.36
N PRO A 24 1.44 -2.16 -8.07
CA PRO A 24 0.97 -2.01 -6.70
C PRO A 24 0.35 -3.33 -6.21
N VAL A 25 0.86 -3.85 -5.08
CA VAL A 25 0.31 -5.03 -4.40
C VAL A 25 -0.31 -4.60 -3.07
N VAL A 26 -1.62 -4.83 -2.92
CA VAL A 26 -2.36 -4.54 -1.69
C VAL A 26 -1.91 -5.47 -0.57
N ILE A 27 -1.68 -4.92 0.61
CA ILE A 27 -1.41 -5.67 1.84
C ILE A 27 -2.75 -5.99 2.51
N PRO A 28 -3.13 -7.28 2.64
CA PRO A 28 -4.33 -7.65 3.40
C PRO A 28 -4.21 -7.24 4.86
N ASN A 29 -5.32 -6.73 5.43
CA ASN A 29 -5.42 -6.32 6.82
C ASN A 29 -5.76 -7.48 7.77
#